data_AF-A0A7K0V500-F1
#
_entry.id   AF-A0A7K0V500-F1
#
_cell.length_a   1.000
_cell.length_b   1.000
_cell.length_c   1.000
_cell.angle_alpha   90.00
_cell.angle_beta   90.00
_cell.angle_gamma   90.00
#
_symmetry.space_group_name_H-M   'P 1'
#
loop_
_entity.id
_entity.type
_entity.pdbx_description
1 polymer ?
#
loop_
_entity_poly.entity_id
_entity_poly.type
_entity_poly.pdbx_seq_one_letter_code
_entity_poly.pdbx_strand_id
1 'polypeptide(L)'
;MKPDFHNPHFGRLVAKYSRIDINETTLPEGPVTLRGTVDIPEIFLDEHRVLHSGILTTLADIIGGFTCGLAALPLWIVSTDLTISRVKFAVIGPLQLNTRVLRVGKSSAVAEVTITDTGEDNSLVAKAVVSSALLAPQDGMPERARPFRFAASDPESLPNQPVSEFFRLNNVSADTVSIEITDDLRNPWGIVHGGTTSTLVTATAEHFVLSLASNTAGELSAESPLYAQETVLRFLRPGRVGPLIGVARLVGERIDGACVEVTITDSGSEERVVAEAVVTLRRFREPDPLRS
;
A
#
# COMPACT_ATOMS: atom_id res chain seq x y z
N MET A 1 -5.45 -7.79 -22.14
CA MET A 1 -4.88 -9.09 -21.74
C MET A 1 -5.94 -9.87 -20.99
N LYS A 2 -6.11 -11.18 -21.23
CA LYS A 2 -7.06 -12.00 -20.47
C LYS A 2 -6.48 -12.28 -19.07
N PRO A 3 -7.31 -12.34 -18.01
CA PRO A 3 -6.87 -12.82 -16.71
C PRO A 3 -6.22 -14.20 -16.82
N ASP A 4 -5.10 -14.42 -16.13
CA ASP A 4 -4.43 -15.72 -16.04
C ASP A 4 -4.13 -16.02 -14.57
N PHE A 5 -5.05 -16.73 -13.94
CA PHE A 5 -4.97 -17.11 -12.52
C PHE A 5 -4.07 -18.31 -12.28
N HIS A 6 -3.71 -19.06 -13.33
CA HIS A 6 -2.97 -20.30 -13.23
C HIS A 6 -1.47 -20.11 -13.42
N ASN A 7 -1.05 -18.99 -14.00
CA ASN A 7 0.37 -18.64 -14.08
C ASN A 7 0.91 -18.16 -12.72
N PRO A 8 1.83 -18.91 -12.07
CA PRO A 8 2.35 -18.55 -10.75
C PRO A 8 3.33 -17.35 -10.80
N HIS A 9 3.78 -16.96 -11.98
CA HIS A 9 4.69 -15.82 -12.18
C HIS A 9 3.93 -14.53 -12.53
N PHE A 10 2.73 -14.63 -13.08
CA PHE A 10 1.94 -13.48 -13.52
C PHE A 10 1.24 -12.79 -12.35
N GLY A 11 1.34 -11.45 -12.32
CA GLY A 11 0.63 -10.57 -11.41
C GLY A 11 0.89 -10.76 -9.92
N ARG A 12 2.10 -11.19 -9.57
CA ARG A 12 2.55 -11.30 -8.17
C ARG A 12 3.77 -10.43 -7.88
N LEU A 13 4.26 -9.65 -8.83
CA LEU A 13 5.54 -8.96 -8.69
C LEU A 13 5.50 -7.89 -7.60
N VAL A 14 4.39 -7.16 -7.44
CA VAL A 14 4.24 -6.19 -6.33
C VAL A 14 4.39 -6.86 -4.96
N ALA A 15 3.74 -8.01 -4.75
CA ALA A 15 3.87 -8.77 -3.51
C ALA A 15 5.30 -9.30 -3.30
N LYS A 16 5.92 -9.80 -4.38
CA LYS A 16 7.32 -10.24 -4.35
C LYS A 16 8.29 -9.11 -4.03
N TYR A 17 8.15 -7.96 -4.69
CA TYR A 17 8.95 -6.77 -4.45
C TYR A 17 8.86 -6.35 -2.99
N SER A 18 7.67 -6.37 -2.40
CA SER A 18 7.43 -6.03 -0.98
C SER A 18 8.08 -6.97 0.04
N ARG A 19 8.73 -8.06 -0.40
CA ARG A 19 9.47 -9.04 0.43
C ARG A 19 8.66 -9.66 1.57
N ILE A 20 7.33 -9.70 1.44
CA ILE A 20 6.46 -10.25 2.47
C ILE A 20 6.37 -11.78 2.38
N ASP A 21 6.68 -12.45 3.49
CA ASP A 21 6.33 -13.87 3.71
C ASP A 21 5.05 -13.93 4.53
N ILE A 22 4.03 -14.65 4.07
CA ILE A 22 2.70 -14.74 4.71
C ILE A 22 2.40 -16.19 5.07
N ASN A 23 2.01 -16.40 6.32
CA ASN A 23 1.58 -17.69 6.84
C ASN A 23 0.20 -17.56 7.48
N GLU A 24 -0.67 -18.51 7.20
CA GLU A 24 -1.90 -18.69 7.96
C GLU A 24 -1.59 -19.26 9.34
N THR A 25 -2.00 -18.54 10.39
CA THR A 25 -1.69 -18.88 11.79
C THR A 25 -2.80 -19.66 12.48
N THR A 26 -3.95 -19.81 11.84
CA THR A 26 -5.10 -20.55 12.37
C THR A 26 -5.24 -21.93 11.73
N LEU A 27 -5.66 -22.91 12.54
CA LEU A 27 -6.03 -24.25 12.09
C LEU A 27 -7.30 -24.19 11.19
N PRO A 28 -7.55 -25.21 10.34
CA PRO A 28 -8.51 -25.15 9.23
C PRO A 28 -9.94 -24.72 9.58
N GLU A 29 -10.37 -24.88 10.82
CA GLU A 29 -11.74 -24.58 11.27
C GLU A 29 -11.88 -23.24 12.02
N GLY A 30 -10.77 -22.52 12.23
CA GLY A 30 -10.76 -21.21 12.90
C GLY A 30 -10.99 -20.03 11.96
N PRO A 31 -11.29 -18.83 12.51
CA PRO A 31 -11.36 -17.61 11.73
C PRO A 31 -10.01 -17.34 11.06
N VAL A 32 -10.00 -16.92 9.80
CA VAL A 32 -8.75 -16.68 9.07
C VAL A 32 -7.94 -15.58 9.77
N THR A 33 -6.72 -15.95 10.15
CA THR A 33 -5.68 -15.04 10.64
C THR A 33 -4.41 -15.31 9.86
N LEU A 34 -3.81 -14.24 9.34
CA LEU A 34 -2.53 -14.30 8.66
C LEU A 34 -1.48 -13.51 9.43
N ARG A 35 -0.26 -14.04 9.45
CA ARG A 35 0.95 -13.36 9.88
C ARG A 35 1.88 -13.16 8.69
N GLY A 36 2.23 -11.90 8.45
CA GLY A 36 3.26 -11.48 7.52
C GLY A 36 4.56 -11.15 8.24
N THR A 37 5.70 -11.46 7.64
CA THR A 37 7.02 -10.97 8.04
C THR A 37 7.69 -10.31 6.84
N VAL A 38 8.33 -9.17 7.07
CA VAL A 38 9.01 -8.38 6.03
C VAL A 38 10.35 -7.92 6.55
N ASP A 39 11.42 -8.35 5.88
CA ASP A 39 12.74 -7.73 6.05
C ASP A 39 12.73 -6.36 5.35
N ILE A 40 13.29 -5.34 6.00
CA ILE A 40 13.27 -3.96 5.51
C ILE A 40 14.65 -3.63 4.92
N PRO A 41 14.83 -3.77 3.60
CA PRO A 41 16.06 -3.32 2.95
C PRO A 41 16.12 -1.79 2.91
N GLU A 42 17.33 -1.25 2.79
CA GLU A 42 17.58 0.19 2.66
C GLU A 42 16.82 0.82 1.48
N ILE A 43 16.52 0.07 0.40
CA ILE A 43 15.70 0.58 -0.71
C ILE A 43 14.25 0.94 -0.33
N PHE A 44 13.77 0.53 0.85
CA PHE A 44 12.46 0.87 1.39
C PHE A 44 12.48 2.04 2.36
N LEU A 45 13.67 2.50 2.72
CA LEU A 45 13.90 3.56 3.68
C LEU A 45 14.43 4.80 2.97
N ASP A 46 14.13 5.96 3.52
CA ASP A 46 14.85 7.19 3.19
C ASP A 46 16.03 7.44 4.15
N GLU A 47 16.67 8.59 4.00
CA GLU A 47 17.81 9.02 4.81
C GLU A 47 17.52 9.15 6.30
N HIS A 48 16.25 9.33 6.70
CA HIS A 48 15.81 9.36 8.09
C HIS A 48 15.37 7.99 8.61
N ARG A 49 15.63 6.93 7.84
CA ARG A 49 15.15 5.56 8.08
C ARG A 49 13.63 5.46 8.17
N VAL A 50 12.91 6.41 7.57
CA VAL A 50 11.45 6.35 7.51
C VAL A 50 11.06 5.40 6.39
N LEU A 51 10.17 4.46 6.71
CA LEU A 51 9.63 3.54 5.72
C LEU A 51 8.82 4.34 4.68
N HIS A 52 9.07 4.12 3.39
CA HIS A 52 8.27 4.72 2.34
C HIS A 52 6.77 4.45 2.54
N SER A 53 5.96 5.52 2.53
CA SER A 53 4.52 5.45 2.78
C SER A 53 3.80 4.49 1.82
N GLY A 54 4.23 4.48 0.55
CA GLY A 54 3.70 3.56 -0.46
C GLY A 54 4.00 2.08 -0.19
N ILE A 55 5.15 1.77 0.40
CA ILE A 55 5.46 0.40 0.85
C ILE A 55 4.54 0.01 2.00
N LEU A 56 4.36 0.90 2.99
CA LEU A 56 3.50 0.63 4.12
C LEU A 56 2.04 0.38 3.71
N THR A 57 1.48 1.21 2.82
CA THR A 57 0.12 1.00 2.29
C THR A 57 0.02 -0.24 1.42
N THR A 58 1.04 -0.54 0.62
CA THR A 58 1.12 -1.76 -0.20
C THR A 58 1.12 -3.01 0.66
N LEU A 59 1.92 -3.05 1.73
CA LEU A 59 1.95 -4.18 2.65
C LEU A 59 0.59 -4.43 3.31
N ALA A 60 -0.09 -3.35 3.74
CA ALA A 60 -1.43 -3.43 4.30
C ALA A 60 -2.46 -3.97 3.28
N ASP A 61 -2.46 -3.46 2.05
CA ASP A 61 -3.34 -3.93 0.97
C ASP A 61 -3.11 -5.41 0.65
N ILE A 62 -1.85 -5.83 0.52
CA ILE A 62 -1.49 -7.23 0.21
C ILE A 62 -2.04 -8.16 1.29
N ILE A 63 -1.60 -8.01 2.55
CA ILE A 63 -1.95 -8.99 3.58
C ILE A 63 -3.42 -8.90 3.98
N GLY A 64 -4.00 -7.69 4.03
CA GLY A 64 -5.42 -7.50 4.28
C GLY A 64 -6.29 -8.12 3.18
N GLY A 65 -5.91 -7.94 1.91
CA GLY A 65 -6.55 -8.57 0.76
C GLY A 65 -6.44 -10.09 0.79
N PHE A 66 -5.28 -10.66 1.12
CA PHE A 66 -5.14 -12.11 1.31
C PHE A 66 -6.04 -12.65 2.42
N THR A 67 -6.12 -11.95 3.56
CA THR A 67 -6.99 -12.32 4.68
C THR A 67 -8.46 -12.32 4.28
N CYS A 68 -8.93 -11.26 3.61
CA CYS A 68 -10.28 -11.19 3.06
C CYS A 68 -10.55 -12.31 2.03
N GLY A 69 -9.60 -12.56 1.13
CA GLY A 69 -9.73 -13.57 0.08
C GLY A 69 -9.83 -14.99 0.61
N LEU A 70 -9.01 -15.35 1.60
CA LEU A 70 -9.09 -16.67 2.24
C LEU A 70 -10.39 -16.84 3.03
N ALA A 71 -10.85 -15.79 3.71
CA ALA A 71 -12.10 -15.81 4.47
C ALA A 71 -13.35 -15.91 3.59
N ALA A 72 -13.24 -15.49 2.33
CA ALA A 72 -14.33 -15.45 1.37
C ALA A 72 -14.30 -16.58 0.33
N LEU A 73 -13.40 -17.57 0.46
CA LEU A 73 -13.35 -18.70 -0.47
C LEU A 73 -14.73 -19.36 -0.61
N PRO A 74 -15.14 -19.72 -1.86
CA PRO A 74 -14.37 -19.72 -3.11
C PRO A 74 -14.48 -18.43 -3.94
N LEU A 75 -14.82 -17.29 -3.35
CA LEU A 75 -14.90 -16.01 -4.07
C LEU A 75 -13.52 -15.33 -4.18
N TRP A 76 -13.35 -14.51 -5.22
CA TRP A 76 -12.21 -13.61 -5.40
C TRP A 76 -12.48 -12.27 -4.70
N ILE A 77 -11.42 -11.51 -4.42
CA ILE A 77 -11.49 -10.19 -3.79
C ILE A 77 -10.88 -9.10 -4.65
N VAL A 78 -11.48 -7.92 -4.63
CA VAL A 78 -10.86 -6.68 -5.11
C VAL A 78 -10.95 -5.63 -4.02
N SER A 79 -9.85 -4.93 -3.74
CA SER A 79 -9.83 -3.88 -2.74
C SER A 79 -10.81 -2.77 -3.12
N THR A 80 -11.66 -2.38 -2.19
CA THR A 80 -12.59 -1.25 -2.33
C THR A 80 -12.19 -0.09 -1.44
N ASP A 81 -11.57 -0.39 -0.30
CA ASP A 81 -11.20 0.62 0.68
C ASP A 81 -9.94 0.22 1.45
N LEU A 82 -9.08 1.21 1.70
CA LEU A 82 -7.92 1.10 2.59
C LEU A 82 -7.90 2.33 3.49
N THR A 83 -7.90 2.11 4.80
CA THR A 83 -7.57 3.15 5.78
C THR A 83 -6.36 2.71 6.56
N ILE A 84 -5.36 3.56 6.71
CA ILE A 84 -4.17 3.28 7.50
C ILE A 84 -3.78 4.50 8.32
N SER A 85 -3.41 4.26 9.58
CA SER A 85 -2.85 5.23 10.50
C SER A 85 -1.47 4.76 10.93
N ARG A 86 -0.44 5.50 10.52
CA ARG A 86 0.95 5.35 10.94
C ARG A 86 1.13 6.06 12.27
N VAL A 87 1.67 5.31 13.24
CA VAL A 87 1.99 5.79 14.59
C VAL A 87 3.48 6.11 14.71
N LYS A 88 4.32 5.35 14.00
CA LYS A 88 5.78 5.49 13.99
C LYS A 88 6.32 5.53 12.57
N PHE A 89 7.25 6.43 12.31
CA PHE A 89 7.82 6.68 10.98
C PHE A 89 9.10 5.88 10.73
N ALA A 90 10.10 6.08 11.59
CA ALA A 90 11.37 5.37 11.50
C ALA A 90 11.22 3.91 11.94
N VAL A 91 11.90 3.00 11.26
CA VAL A 91 11.87 1.56 11.58
C VAL A 91 13.28 0.94 11.55
N ILE A 92 13.48 -0.07 12.39
CA ILE A 92 14.66 -0.93 12.42
C ILE A 92 14.40 -2.17 11.57
N GLY A 93 13.24 -2.81 11.76
CA GLY A 93 12.87 -4.06 11.10
C GLY A 93 13.53 -5.30 11.76
N PRO A 94 13.03 -6.51 11.46
CA PRO A 94 11.95 -6.83 10.53
C PRO A 94 10.58 -6.33 11.00
N LEU A 95 9.66 -6.11 10.06
CA LEU A 95 8.27 -5.83 10.39
C LEU A 95 7.48 -7.13 10.47
N GLN A 96 6.57 -7.18 11.44
CA GLN A 96 5.54 -8.21 11.52
C GLN A 96 4.17 -7.58 11.27
N LEU A 97 3.38 -8.24 10.44
CA LEU A 97 2.01 -7.86 10.11
C LEU A 97 1.08 -8.94 10.61
N ASN A 98 0.18 -8.62 11.54
CA ASN A 98 -0.83 -9.56 12.01
C ASN A 98 -2.21 -9.12 11.53
N THR A 99 -3.02 -10.06 11.07
CA THR A 99 -4.37 -9.77 10.55
C THR A 99 -5.45 -10.56 11.25
N ARG A 100 -6.65 -10.00 11.24
CA ARG A 100 -7.86 -10.72 11.59
C ARG A 100 -9.02 -10.25 10.72
N VAL A 101 -9.91 -11.17 10.39
CA VAL A 101 -11.18 -10.84 9.75
C VAL A 101 -12.08 -10.14 10.76
N LEU A 102 -12.60 -8.98 10.39
CA LEU A 102 -13.61 -8.26 11.16
C LEU A 102 -15.03 -8.64 10.73
N ARG A 103 -15.23 -8.88 9.43
CA ARG A 103 -16.54 -9.22 8.86
C ARG A 103 -16.38 -9.94 7.53
N VAL A 104 -17.23 -10.95 7.30
CA VAL A 104 -17.50 -11.49 5.96
C VAL A 104 -19.01 -11.37 5.71
N GLY A 105 -19.38 -10.67 4.65
CA GLY A 105 -20.75 -10.51 4.20
C GLY A 105 -21.00 -11.19 2.86
N LYS A 106 -22.18 -10.96 2.29
CA LYS A 106 -22.56 -11.51 0.98
C LYS A 106 -21.75 -10.91 -0.18
N SER A 107 -21.38 -9.64 -0.07
CA SER A 107 -20.74 -8.88 -1.16
C SER A 107 -19.42 -8.22 -0.78
N SER A 108 -19.02 -8.29 0.50
CA SER A 108 -17.76 -7.72 0.96
C SER A 108 -17.17 -8.48 2.14
N ALA A 109 -15.85 -8.33 2.31
CA ALA A 109 -15.11 -8.76 3.49
C ALA A 109 -14.27 -7.59 4.01
N VAL A 110 -14.01 -7.58 5.32
CA VAL A 110 -13.24 -6.55 6.02
C VAL A 110 -12.23 -7.21 6.94
N ALA A 111 -10.98 -6.77 6.86
CA ALA A 111 -9.88 -7.22 7.72
C ALA A 111 -9.18 -6.04 8.39
N GLU A 112 -8.72 -6.27 9.61
CA GLU A 112 -7.76 -5.38 10.30
C GLU A 112 -6.34 -5.89 10.06
N VAL A 113 -5.39 -4.97 9.93
CA VAL A 113 -3.95 -5.24 9.88
C VAL A 113 -3.27 -4.42 10.98
N THR A 114 -2.45 -5.08 11.79
CA THR A 114 -1.56 -4.43 12.76
C THR A 114 -0.11 -4.66 12.33
N ILE A 115 0.66 -3.60 12.22
CA ILE A 115 2.05 -3.62 11.75
C ILE A 115 2.95 -3.19 12.91
N THR A 116 3.88 -4.06 13.31
CA THR A 116 4.82 -3.84 14.41
C THR A 116 6.25 -4.02 13.95
N ASP A 117 7.17 -3.26 14.53
CA ASP A 117 8.60 -3.42 14.32
C ASP A 117 9.18 -4.38 15.36
N THR A 118 9.52 -5.59 14.90
CA THR A 118 10.08 -6.63 15.78
C THR A 118 11.56 -6.40 16.10
N GLY A 119 12.25 -5.59 15.32
CA GLY A 119 13.62 -5.14 15.61
C GLY A 119 13.70 -4.12 16.74
N GLU A 120 12.55 -3.56 17.13
CA GLU A 120 12.43 -2.58 18.21
C GLU A 120 11.27 -2.94 19.14
N ASP A 121 11.45 -4.02 19.90
CA ASP A 121 10.57 -4.48 20.99
C ASP A 121 9.08 -4.59 20.63
N ASN A 122 8.77 -4.95 19.38
CA ASN A 122 7.40 -5.04 18.85
C ASN A 122 6.65 -3.69 18.87
N SER A 123 7.37 -2.58 18.72
CA SER A 123 6.77 -1.24 18.70
C SER A 123 5.74 -1.10 17.57
N LEU A 124 4.61 -0.43 17.86
CA LEU A 124 3.53 -0.26 16.89
C LEU A 124 3.94 0.74 15.79
N VAL A 125 3.96 0.27 14.54
CA VAL A 125 4.27 1.09 13.37
C VAL A 125 2.98 1.67 12.79
N ALA A 126 1.98 0.84 12.54
CA ALA A 126 0.72 1.26 11.94
C ALA A 126 -0.43 0.31 12.23
N LYS A 127 -1.66 0.82 12.07
CA LYS A 127 -2.88 0.02 11.97
C LYS A 127 -3.62 0.35 10.70
N ALA A 128 -4.21 -0.67 10.07
CA ALA A 128 -5.01 -0.49 8.87
C ALA A 128 -6.30 -1.31 8.91
N VAL A 129 -7.29 -0.86 8.14
CA VAL A 129 -8.50 -1.59 7.82
C VAL A 129 -8.61 -1.68 6.30
N VAL A 130 -8.76 -2.90 5.80
CA VAL A 130 -8.91 -3.19 4.37
C VAL A 130 -10.29 -3.75 4.14
N SER A 131 -11.03 -3.17 3.19
CA SER A 131 -12.30 -3.73 2.71
C SER A 131 -12.15 -4.19 1.27
N SER A 132 -12.79 -5.31 0.96
CA SER A 132 -12.79 -5.87 -0.39
C SER A 132 -14.17 -6.29 -0.83
N ALA A 133 -14.50 -6.06 -2.10
CA ALA A 133 -15.68 -6.62 -2.73
C ALA A 133 -15.44 -8.09 -3.09
N LEU A 134 -16.49 -8.91 -2.99
CA LEU A 134 -16.44 -10.32 -3.33
C LEU A 134 -16.96 -10.53 -4.75
N LEU A 135 -16.15 -11.17 -5.59
CA LEU A 135 -16.47 -11.45 -6.99
C LEU A 135 -16.39 -12.95 -7.25
N ALA A 136 -17.31 -13.50 -8.04
CA ALA A 136 -17.22 -14.87 -8.53
C ALA A 136 -16.51 -14.85 -9.90
N PRO A 137 -15.28 -15.40 -10.03
CA PRO A 137 -14.63 -15.53 -11.33
C PRO A 137 -15.41 -16.49 -12.23
N GLN A 138 -15.49 -16.20 -13.53
CA GLN A 138 -16.21 -17.04 -14.49
C GLN A 138 -15.66 -18.48 -14.54
N ASP A 139 -14.34 -18.64 -14.43
CA ASP A 139 -13.65 -19.93 -14.48
C ASP A 139 -13.35 -20.49 -13.07
N GLY A 140 -13.95 -19.90 -12.03
CA GLY A 140 -13.68 -20.25 -10.64
C GLY A 140 -12.32 -19.78 -10.14
N MET A 141 -12.07 -20.01 -8.84
CA MET A 141 -10.76 -19.78 -8.23
C MET A 141 -9.87 -21.02 -8.45
N PRO A 142 -8.55 -20.85 -8.68
CA PRO A 142 -7.62 -21.93 -8.44
C PRO A 142 -7.79 -22.44 -6.99
N GLU A 143 -7.76 -23.76 -6.81
CA GLU A 143 -7.78 -24.35 -5.46
C GLU A 143 -6.63 -23.79 -4.63
N ARG A 144 -6.94 -23.35 -3.41
CA ARG A 144 -5.94 -22.94 -2.43
C ARG A 144 -5.98 -23.90 -1.26
N ALA A 145 -4.90 -24.65 -1.10
CA ALA A 145 -4.71 -25.48 0.09
C ALA A 145 -4.62 -24.61 1.35
N ARG A 146 -5.21 -25.10 2.44
CA ARG A 146 -5.03 -24.55 3.78
C ARG A 146 -4.20 -25.53 4.63
N PRO A 147 -3.29 -25.05 5.50
CA PRO A 147 -3.02 -23.64 5.79
C PRO A 147 -2.33 -22.91 4.61
N PHE A 148 -2.76 -21.67 4.36
CA PHE A 148 -2.19 -20.86 3.28
C PHE A 148 -0.76 -20.43 3.61
N ARG A 149 0.11 -20.51 2.60
CA ARG A 149 1.47 -19.96 2.65
C ARG A 149 1.81 -19.22 1.37
N PHE A 150 2.34 -18.02 1.52
CA PHE A 150 2.97 -17.25 0.47
C PHE A 150 4.41 -16.98 0.90
N ALA A 151 5.35 -17.76 0.37
CA ALA A 151 6.75 -17.55 0.68
C ALA A 151 7.26 -16.29 -0.03
N ALA A 152 8.03 -15.47 0.69
CA ALA A 152 8.83 -14.44 0.04
C ALA A 152 9.74 -15.10 -1.01
N SER A 153 9.96 -14.44 -2.14
CA SER A 153 10.95 -14.94 -3.11
C SER A 153 12.36 -14.69 -2.56
N ASP A 154 13.32 -15.48 -3.04
CA ASP A 154 14.74 -15.29 -2.72
C ASP A 154 15.13 -13.81 -2.95
N PRO A 155 15.63 -13.09 -1.94
CA PRO A 155 16.01 -11.69 -2.07
C PRO A 155 16.96 -11.41 -3.24
N GLU A 156 17.85 -12.34 -3.59
CA GLU A 156 18.77 -12.19 -4.72
C GLU A 156 18.05 -12.25 -6.08
N SER A 157 16.87 -12.86 -6.11
CA SER A 157 16.01 -12.95 -7.31
C SER A 157 15.01 -11.79 -7.44
N LEU A 158 14.92 -10.93 -6.43
CA LEU A 158 13.97 -9.82 -6.38
C LEU A 158 14.56 -8.54 -6.98
N PRO A 159 13.74 -7.68 -7.60
CA PRO A 159 14.18 -6.36 -8.01
C PRO A 159 14.75 -5.59 -6.81
N ASN A 160 16.02 -5.18 -6.90
CA ASN A 160 16.70 -4.40 -5.87
C ASN A 160 16.83 -2.93 -6.30
N GLN A 161 15.69 -2.36 -6.68
CA GLN A 161 15.59 -0.97 -7.15
C GLN A 161 14.77 -0.13 -6.15
N PRO A 162 15.05 1.18 -6.04
CA PRO A 162 14.28 2.10 -5.20
C PRO A 162 12.78 2.05 -5.50
N VAL A 163 11.95 2.40 -4.51
CA VAL A 163 10.48 2.37 -4.63
C VAL A 163 9.99 3.17 -5.84
N SER A 164 10.56 4.35 -6.07
CA SER A 164 10.20 5.19 -7.21
C SER A 164 10.47 4.53 -8.56
N GLU A 165 11.59 3.81 -8.69
CA GLU A 165 11.93 3.10 -9.92
C GLU A 165 11.03 1.87 -10.12
N PHE A 166 10.79 1.07 -9.07
CA PHE A 166 9.92 -0.10 -9.17
C PHE A 166 8.49 0.24 -9.57
N PHE A 167 7.92 1.27 -8.95
CA PHE A 167 6.58 1.72 -9.28
C PHE A 167 6.54 2.67 -10.48
N ARG A 168 7.70 3.02 -11.08
CA ARG A 168 7.81 3.98 -12.19
C ARG A 168 7.12 5.31 -11.89
N LEU A 169 7.36 5.82 -10.69
CA LEU A 169 6.86 7.12 -10.25
C LEU A 169 7.56 8.21 -11.05
N ASN A 170 6.77 9.09 -11.66
CA ASN A 170 7.26 10.24 -12.40
C ASN A 170 6.54 11.51 -11.92
N ASN A 171 7.31 12.50 -11.46
CA ASN A 171 6.80 13.80 -11.03
C ASN A 171 6.55 14.66 -12.26
N VAL A 172 5.29 14.92 -12.59
CA VAL A 172 4.88 15.60 -13.83
C VAL A 172 4.81 17.12 -13.64
N SER A 173 4.25 17.57 -12.52
CA SER A 173 4.12 18.98 -12.12
C SER A 173 4.14 19.06 -10.60
N ALA A 174 4.01 20.27 -10.03
CA ALA A 174 3.98 20.48 -8.58
C ALA A 174 2.88 19.68 -7.86
N ASP A 175 1.76 19.41 -8.52
CA ASP A 175 0.57 18.75 -7.98
C ASP A 175 0.29 17.38 -8.60
N THR A 176 1.13 16.92 -9.53
CA THR A 176 0.85 15.72 -10.33
C THR A 176 2.02 14.74 -10.31
N VAL A 177 1.70 13.48 -10.01
CA VAL A 177 2.61 12.33 -10.12
C VAL A 177 1.94 11.26 -10.99
N SER A 178 2.70 10.51 -11.77
CA SER A 178 2.18 9.44 -12.61
C SER A 178 2.89 8.11 -12.38
N ILE A 179 2.19 7.00 -12.68
CA ILE A 179 2.75 5.66 -12.85
C ILE A 179 2.49 5.17 -14.27
N GLU A 180 3.56 4.75 -14.95
CA GLU A 180 3.43 3.96 -16.18
C GLU A 180 3.01 2.52 -15.85
N ILE A 181 1.85 2.10 -16.36
CA ILE A 181 1.36 0.72 -16.13
C ILE A 181 2.15 -0.24 -17.01
N THR A 182 2.83 -1.20 -16.38
CA THR A 182 3.27 -2.43 -17.04
C THR A 182 2.64 -3.66 -16.39
N ASP A 183 2.85 -4.81 -17.02
CA ASP A 183 2.31 -6.09 -16.54
C ASP A 183 2.79 -6.46 -15.14
N ASP A 184 3.96 -5.99 -14.72
CA ASP A 184 4.52 -6.19 -13.38
C ASP A 184 3.68 -5.55 -12.26
N LEU A 185 2.95 -4.48 -12.60
CA LEU A 185 2.12 -3.73 -11.66
C LEU A 185 0.66 -4.19 -11.68
N ARG A 186 0.32 -5.12 -12.57
CA ARG A 186 -1.01 -5.72 -12.67
C ARG A 186 -1.10 -6.98 -11.83
N ASN A 187 -2.28 -7.26 -11.30
CA ASN A 187 -2.61 -8.52 -10.65
C ASN A 187 -3.10 -9.56 -11.68
N PRO A 188 -3.41 -10.80 -11.27
CA PRO A 188 -3.88 -11.84 -12.19
C PRO A 188 -5.19 -11.51 -12.94
N TRP A 189 -5.97 -10.53 -12.47
CA TRP A 189 -7.16 -9.98 -13.16
C TRP A 189 -6.80 -9.02 -14.32
N GLY A 190 -5.51 -8.75 -14.54
CA GLY A 190 -5.04 -7.79 -15.52
C GLY A 190 -5.38 -6.33 -15.16
N ILE A 191 -5.57 -6.05 -13.86
CA ILE A 191 -5.80 -4.69 -13.32
C ILE A 191 -4.66 -4.32 -12.39
N VAL A 192 -4.39 -3.03 -12.22
CA VAL A 192 -3.36 -2.55 -11.30
C VAL A 192 -3.65 -3.00 -9.86
N HIS A 193 -2.62 -3.40 -9.12
CA HIS A 193 -2.74 -3.74 -7.70
C HIS A 193 -3.25 -2.55 -6.86
N GLY A 194 -4.02 -2.84 -5.81
CA GLY A 194 -4.43 -1.84 -4.83
C GLY A 194 -3.21 -1.16 -4.19
N GLY A 195 -2.20 -1.94 -3.84
CA GLY A 195 -0.89 -1.47 -3.37
C GLY A 195 -0.25 -0.44 -4.30
N THR A 196 -0.13 -0.74 -5.60
CA THR A 196 0.40 0.22 -6.59
C THR A 196 -0.37 1.54 -6.62
N THR A 197 -1.70 1.48 -6.62
CA THR A 197 -2.54 2.68 -6.61
C THR A 197 -2.36 3.45 -5.29
N SER A 198 -2.24 2.75 -4.16
CA SER A 198 -1.98 3.38 -2.86
C SER A 198 -0.61 4.05 -2.78
N THR A 199 0.42 3.46 -3.42
CA THR A 199 1.74 4.08 -3.55
C THR A 199 1.68 5.38 -4.32
N LEU A 200 0.94 5.41 -5.44
CA LEU A 200 0.73 6.64 -6.20
C LEU A 200 0.02 7.70 -5.36
N VAL A 201 -1.00 7.33 -4.58
CA VAL A 201 -1.70 8.25 -3.68
C VAL A 201 -0.73 8.92 -2.70
N THR A 202 0.09 8.13 -1.99
CA THR A 202 1.01 8.70 -0.99
C THR A 202 2.11 9.53 -1.65
N ALA A 203 2.65 9.06 -2.78
CA ALA A 203 3.69 9.78 -3.52
C ALA A 203 3.19 11.13 -4.04
N THR A 204 1.95 11.18 -4.57
CA THR A 204 1.33 12.42 -5.06
C THR A 204 1.17 13.43 -3.92
N ALA A 205 0.67 12.97 -2.76
CA ALA A 205 0.46 13.84 -1.60
C ALA A 205 1.78 14.41 -1.05
N GLU A 206 2.80 13.55 -0.88
CA GLU A 206 4.11 13.95 -0.35
C GLU A 206 4.83 14.90 -1.31
N HIS A 207 4.80 14.60 -2.62
CA HIS A 207 5.37 15.46 -3.66
C HIS A 207 4.70 16.85 -3.71
N PHE A 208 3.37 16.90 -3.59
CA PHE A 208 2.63 18.16 -3.63
C PHE A 208 2.98 19.09 -2.48
N VAL A 209 3.05 18.57 -1.24
CA VAL A 209 3.38 19.43 -0.09
C VAL A 209 4.85 19.87 -0.14
N LEU A 210 5.76 19.01 -0.61
CA LEU A 210 7.16 19.40 -0.85
C LEU A 210 7.26 20.56 -1.87
N SER A 211 6.43 20.50 -2.92
CA SER A 211 6.37 21.55 -3.95
C SER A 211 5.78 22.87 -3.41
N LEU A 212 4.80 22.83 -2.50
CA LEU A 212 4.26 24.02 -1.84
C LEU A 212 5.30 24.72 -0.93
N ALA A 213 6.04 23.94 -0.16
CA ALA A 213 7.08 24.46 0.73
C ALA A 213 8.18 25.18 -0.07
N SER A 214 8.56 24.63 -1.23
CA SER A 214 9.56 25.21 -2.13
C SER A 214 9.13 26.55 -2.74
N ASN A 215 7.83 26.76 -2.95
CA ASN A 215 7.29 27.99 -3.55
C ASN A 215 7.02 29.11 -2.54
N THR A 216 6.94 28.80 -1.24
CA THR A 216 6.59 29.76 -0.18
C THR A 216 7.85 30.30 0.51
N ALA A 217 8.95 30.49 -0.24
CA ALA A 217 10.27 30.83 0.29
C ALA A 217 10.28 32.12 1.13
N GLY A 218 10.02 31.91 2.42
CA GLY A 218 10.06 32.80 3.56
C GLY A 218 9.80 31.92 4.78
N GLU A 219 10.88 31.36 5.35
CA GLU A 219 10.93 30.66 6.65
C GLU A 219 10.44 29.19 6.75
N LEU A 220 9.97 28.53 5.68
CA LEU A 220 9.89 27.07 5.66
C LEU A 220 11.23 26.49 5.20
N SER A 221 12.22 26.50 6.11
CA SER A 221 13.48 25.80 5.90
C SER A 221 13.20 24.32 5.60
N ALA A 222 14.03 23.75 4.73
CA ALA A 222 14.06 22.34 4.33
C ALA A 222 14.38 21.36 5.48
N GLU A 223 14.08 21.68 6.73
CA GLU A 223 14.65 21.02 7.90
C GLU A 223 13.83 19.83 8.42
N SER A 224 12.65 19.56 7.87
CA SER A 224 11.90 18.35 8.29
C SER A 224 10.94 17.87 7.19
N PRO A 225 11.15 16.66 6.63
CA PRO A 225 10.25 16.09 5.64
C PRO A 225 8.85 15.84 6.20
N LEU A 226 7.87 15.78 5.30
CA LEU A 226 6.47 15.49 5.60
C LEU A 226 6.13 14.10 5.05
N TYR A 227 5.58 13.25 5.90
CA TYR A 227 5.21 11.88 5.54
C TYR A 227 3.73 11.66 5.76
N ALA A 228 3.13 10.77 4.96
CA ALA A 228 1.77 10.32 5.20
C ALA A 228 1.65 9.66 6.60
N GLN A 229 0.86 10.28 7.47
CA GLN A 229 0.48 9.73 8.77
C GLN A 229 -0.82 8.94 8.65
N GLU A 230 -1.81 9.50 7.96
CA GLU A 230 -3.10 8.85 7.76
C GLU A 230 -3.48 8.89 6.29
N THR A 231 -3.94 7.77 5.77
CA THR A 231 -4.46 7.67 4.40
C THR A 231 -5.82 7.01 4.46
N VAL A 232 -6.84 7.71 3.97
CA VAL A 232 -8.18 7.17 3.72
C VAL A 232 -8.36 7.09 2.21
N LEU A 233 -8.33 5.88 1.66
CA LEU A 233 -8.34 5.61 0.22
C LEU A 233 -9.57 4.79 -0.17
N ARG A 234 -10.25 5.22 -1.23
CA ARG A 234 -11.39 4.55 -1.86
C ARG A 234 -11.01 4.15 -3.28
N PHE A 235 -11.09 2.86 -3.58
CA PHE A 235 -10.93 2.34 -4.94
C PHE A 235 -12.30 2.34 -5.62
N LEU A 236 -12.46 3.16 -6.65
CA LEU A 236 -13.72 3.36 -7.34
C LEU A 236 -13.83 2.45 -8.57
N ARG A 237 -12.72 2.29 -9.30
CA ARG A 237 -12.64 1.51 -10.55
C ARG A 237 -11.26 0.89 -10.71
N PRO A 238 -11.12 -0.21 -11.47
CA PRO A 238 -9.82 -0.80 -11.76
C PRO A 238 -9.00 0.07 -12.73
N GLY A 239 -7.76 0.38 -12.38
CA GLY A 239 -6.77 0.90 -13.34
C GLY A 239 -6.34 -0.19 -14.32
N ARG A 240 -6.35 0.09 -15.63
CA ARG A 240 -6.12 -0.92 -16.67
C ARG A 240 -5.17 -0.46 -17.76
N VAL A 241 -5.39 0.71 -18.35
CA VAL A 241 -4.76 1.11 -19.61
C VAL A 241 -3.48 1.89 -19.34
N GLY A 242 -3.60 2.97 -18.59
CA GLY A 242 -2.49 3.78 -18.11
C GLY A 242 -2.07 4.88 -19.08
N PRO A 243 -1.17 5.77 -18.63
CA PRO A 243 -0.64 5.86 -17.27
C PRO A 243 -1.72 6.17 -16.22
N LEU A 244 -1.45 5.80 -14.96
CA LEU A 244 -2.25 6.31 -13.84
C LEU A 244 -1.70 7.67 -13.44
N ILE A 245 -2.57 8.66 -13.33
CA ILE A 245 -2.23 10.04 -12.99
C ILE A 245 -2.84 10.36 -11.64
N GLY A 246 -2.01 10.72 -10.67
CA GLY A 246 -2.43 11.26 -9.38
C GLY A 246 -2.33 12.78 -9.41
N VAL A 247 -3.42 13.45 -9.04
CA VAL A 247 -3.47 14.92 -8.87
C VAL A 247 -3.83 15.23 -7.43
N ALA A 248 -3.04 16.10 -6.80
CA ALA A 248 -3.23 16.52 -5.42
C ALA A 248 -3.82 17.93 -5.32
N ARG A 249 -4.63 18.13 -4.28
CA ARG A 249 -5.16 19.44 -3.90
C ARG A 249 -5.09 19.62 -2.39
N LEU A 250 -4.69 20.82 -1.95
CA LEU A 250 -4.70 21.15 -0.54
C LEU A 250 -6.14 21.23 -0.02
N VAL A 251 -6.43 20.49 1.05
CA VAL A 251 -7.71 20.56 1.77
C VAL A 251 -7.58 21.52 2.95
N GLY A 252 -6.45 21.46 3.66
CA GLY A 252 -6.18 22.38 4.76
C GLY A 252 -4.76 22.23 5.31
N GLU A 253 -4.29 23.30 5.93
CA GLU A 253 -3.01 23.34 6.63
C GLU A 253 -3.18 22.91 8.09
N ARG A 254 -2.10 22.40 8.67
CA ARG A 254 -2.01 22.05 10.08
C ARG A 254 -0.73 22.64 10.65
N ILE A 255 -0.73 22.91 11.95
CA ILE A 255 0.48 23.36 12.65
C ILE A 255 1.65 22.37 12.53
N ASP A 256 1.33 21.08 12.35
CA ASP A 256 2.29 19.99 12.25
C ASP A 256 2.30 19.31 10.87
N GLY A 257 1.64 19.87 9.86
CA GLY A 257 1.63 19.31 8.51
C GLY A 257 0.50 19.80 7.62
N ALA A 258 -0.11 18.90 6.85
CA ALA A 258 -1.14 19.26 5.86
C ALA A 258 -2.14 18.13 5.65
N CYS A 259 -3.32 18.48 5.15
CA CYS A 259 -4.32 17.53 4.66
C CYS A 259 -4.50 17.75 3.16
N VAL A 260 -4.34 16.69 2.38
CA VAL A 260 -4.32 16.71 0.92
C VAL A 260 -5.35 15.73 0.39
N GLU A 261 -6.14 16.16 -0.57
CA GLU A 261 -6.99 15.30 -1.38
C GLU A 261 -6.19 14.85 -2.60
N VAL A 262 -6.30 13.57 -2.95
CA VAL A 262 -5.63 12.99 -4.11
C VAL A 262 -6.64 12.20 -4.93
N THR A 263 -6.78 12.57 -6.21
CA THR A 263 -7.59 11.86 -7.19
C THR A 263 -6.65 11.12 -8.14
N ILE A 264 -6.91 9.83 -8.36
CA ILE A 264 -6.20 9.01 -9.35
C ILE A 264 -7.10 8.76 -10.57
N THR A 265 -6.62 9.10 -11.78
CA THR A 265 -7.27 8.78 -13.05
C THR A 265 -6.45 7.78 -13.87
N ASP A 266 -7.13 7.02 -14.75
CA ASP A 266 -6.51 6.23 -15.81
C ASP A 266 -6.62 7.03 -17.12
N SER A 267 -5.54 7.71 -17.52
CA SER A 267 -5.56 8.62 -18.68
C SER A 267 -5.71 7.85 -20.00
N GLY A 268 -5.28 6.59 -20.03
CA GLY A 268 -5.49 5.69 -21.17
C GLY A 268 -6.94 5.19 -21.28
N SER A 269 -7.79 5.45 -20.29
CA SER A 269 -9.19 5.02 -20.24
C SER A 269 -10.14 6.19 -20.06
N GLU A 270 -10.10 7.17 -20.96
CA GLU A 270 -11.01 8.34 -20.97
C GLU A 270 -10.98 9.14 -19.65
N GLU A 271 -9.80 9.24 -19.02
CA GLU A 271 -9.62 9.94 -17.73
C GLU A 271 -10.54 9.43 -16.61
N ARG A 272 -10.87 8.14 -16.62
CA ARG A 272 -11.74 7.55 -15.59
C ARG A 272 -11.08 7.61 -14.23
N VAL A 273 -11.79 8.14 -13.25
CA VAL A 273 -11.39 8.10 -11.84
C VAL A 273 -11.30 6.65 -11.37
N VAL A 274 -10.10 6.26 -10.94
CA VAL A 274 -9.71 4.95 -10.39
C VAL A 274 -9.84 4.97 -8.88
N ALA A 275 -9.39 6.03 -8.23
CA ALA A 275 -9.38 6.15 -6.79
C ALA A 275 -9.47 7.60 -6.31
N GLU A 276 -9.95 7.77 -5.09
CA GLU A 276 -10.00 9.03 -4.36
C GLU A 276 -9.41 8.80 -2.97
N ALA A 277 -8.61 9.75 -2.48
CA ALA A 277 -8.01 9.65 -1.17
C ALA A 277 -7.91 11.00 -0.46
N VAL A 278 -7.93 10.93 0.87
CA VAL A 278 -7.47 12.02 1.73
C VAL A 278 -6.25 11.51 2.49
N VAL A 279 -5.16 12.27 2.42
CA VAL A 279 -3.89 11.99 3.07
C VAL A 279 -3.60 13.10 4.07
N THR A 280 -3.44 12.74 5.33
CA THR A 280 -2.91 13.64 6.36
C THR A 280 -1.41 13.42 6.45
N LEU A 281 -0.65 14.44 6.10
CA LEU A 281 0.81 14.46 6.22
C LEU A 281 1.21 15.13 7.52
N ARG A 282 2.26 14.59 8.14
CA ARG A 282 2.85 15.16 9.35
C ARG A 282 4.34 15.37 9.17
N ARG A 283 4.82 16.50 9.70
CA ARG A 283 6.23 16.85 9.76
C ARG A 283 6.93 15.85 10.65
N PHE A 284 7.95 15.21 10.09
CA PHE A 284 8.85 14.35 10.83
C PHE A 284 9.58 15.17 11.89
N ARG A 285 9.75 14.57 13.06
CA ARG A 285 10.61 15.09 14.10
C ARG A 285 11.45 13.92 14.55
N GLU A 286 12.77 14.07 14.49
CA GLU A 286 13.65 13.08 15.10
C GLU A 286 13.26 12.91 16.58
N PRO A 287 13.28 11.68 17.11
CA PRO A 287 13.08 11.46 18.52
C PRO A 287 14.11 12.27 19.31
N ASP A 288 13.65 13.12 20.23
CA ASP A 288 14.52 13.85 21.13
C ASP A 288 15.22 12.84 22.07
N PRO A 289 16.55 12.65 21.96
CA PRO A 289 17.26 11.65 22.75
C PRO A 289 17.24 11.95 24.27
N LEU A 290 16.76 13.13 24.68
CA LEU A 290 16.63 13.55 26.08
C LEU A 290 15.23 13.34 26.68
N ARG A 291 14.28 12.73 25.94
CA ARG A 291 12.89 12.50 26.39
C ARG A 291 12.47 11.03 26.48
N SER A 292 13.42 10.08 26.51
CA SER A 292 13.16 8.66 26.78
C SER A 292 13.28 8.28 28.25
#